data_AF-I7FNR0-F1
#
_entry.id   AF-I7FNR0-F1
#
_cell.length_a   1.000
_cell.length_b   1.000
_cell.length_c   1.000
_cell.angle_alpha   90.00
_cell.angle_beta   90.00
_cell.angle_gamma   90.00
#
_symmetry.space_group_name_H-M   'P 1'
#
loop_
_entity.id
_entity.type
_entity.pdbx_description
1 polymer ?
#
loop_
_entity_poly.entity_id
_entity_poly.type
_entity_poly.pdbx_seq_one_letter_code
_entity_poly.pdbx_strand_id
1 'polypeptide(L)'
;MNRAWQRERDALDADDLDGAVQAGVDAWLTSQAPPETRAHVAEMLRGNLLSRKTRGEPPRASDPTPVELGHLTGRVTVAVGEHDIPDFHTGGQALVDATGAGQLAVIPGAAHLVPLDQPLWTCGLIQGLMRDGATVPVAR
;
A
#
# COMPACT_ATOMS: atom_id res chain seq x y z
N MET A 1 -16.81 3.09 4.44
CA MET A 1 -15.71 4.06 4.46
C MET A 1 -14.67 3.58 5.46
N ASN A 2 -13.40 3.45 5.07
CA ASN A 2 -12.33 3.08 6.01
C ASN A 2 -12.27 4.10 7.16
N ARG A 3 -12.13 3.61 8.41
CA ARG A 3 -12.06 4.41 9.64
C ARG A 3 -10.94 5.46 9.58
N ALA A 4 -9.81 5.15 8.96
CA ALA A 4 -8.71 6.09 8.78
C ALA A 4 -9.14 7.33 7.97
N TRP A 5 -9.84 7.12 6.86
CA TRP A 5 -10.30 8.23 6.02
C TRP A 5 -11.43 9.04 6.63
N GLN A 6 -12.22 8.44 7.53
CA GLN A 6 -13.16 9.22 8.33
C GLN A 6 -12.41 10.15 9.29
N ARG A 7 -11.42 9.62 10.02
CA ARG A 7 -10.59 10.42 10.94
C ARG A 7 -9.82 11.53 10.24
N GLU A 8 -9.25 11.25 9.07
CA GLU A 8 -8.57 12.27 8.25
C GLU A 8 -9.54 13.39 7.89
N ARG A 9 -10.74 13.05 7.38
CA ARG A 9 -11.77 14.03 7.03
C ARG A 9 -12.22 14.85 8.23
N ASP A 10 -12.55 14.19 9.34
CA ASP A 10 -13.00 14.86 10.58
C ASP A 10 -11.93 15.85 11.09
N ALA A 11 -10.64 15.47 11.01
CA ALA A 11 -9.54 16.35 11.40
C ALA A 11 -9.38 17.53 10.43
N LEU A 12 -9.46 17.30 9.12
CA LEU A 12 -9.42 18.38 8.12
C LEU A 12 -10.59 19.36 8.26
N ASP A 13 -11.81 18.86 8.53
CA ASP A 13 -13.01 19.69 8.75
C ASP A 13 -12.87 20.56 10.01
N ALA A 14 -12.08 20.10 10.99
CA ALA A 14 -11.72 20.84 12.20
C ALA A 14 -10.47 21.73 12.06
N ASP A 15 -9.90 21.86 10.86
CA ASP A 15 -8.62 22.53 10.57
C ASP A 15 -7.41 21.95 11.33
N ASP A 16 -7.51 20.68 11.76
CA ASP A 16 -6.46 19.92 12.45
C ASP A 16 -5.63 19.12 11.43
N LEU A 17 -4.61 19.78 10.86
CA LEU A 17 -3.69 19.14 9.92
C LEU A 17 -2.87 18.02 10.57
N ASP A 18 -2.51 18.17 11.85
CA ASP A 18 -1.66 17.20 12.54
C ASP A 18 -2.42 15.91 12.83
N GLY A 19 -3.68 16.02 13.26
CA GLY A 19 -4.59 14.88 13.40
C GLY A 19 -4.85 14.18 12.08
N ALA A 20 -4.99 14.92 10.98
CA ALA A 20 -5.16 14.35 9.64
C ALA A 20 -3.91 13.57 9.19
N VAL A 21 -2.71 14.14 9.41
CA VAL A 21 -1.44 13.46 9.13
C VAL A 21 -1.32 12.19 9.98
N GLN A 22 -1.62 12.26 11.27
CA GLN A 22 -1.52 11.10 12.17
C GLN A 22 -2.50 9.99 11.77
N ALA A 23 -3.73 10.34 11.38
CA ALA A 23 -4.71 9.39 10.86
C ALA A 23 -4.20 8.66 9.61
N GLY A 24 -3.51 9.37 8.72
CA GLY A 24 -2.81 8.78 7.59
C GLY A 24 -1.68 7.86 8.05
N VAL A 25 -0.73 8.33 8.85
CA VAL A 25 0.43 7.52 9.29
C VAL A 25 -0.03 6.18 9.89
N ASP A 26 -1.07 6.19 10.73
CA ASP A 26 -1.61 4.97 11.35
C ASP A 26 -2.36 4.04 10.40
N ALA A 27 -2.76 4.53 9.22
CA ALA A 27 -3.37 3.74 8.16
C ALA A 27 -2.33 3.14 7.21
N TRP A 28 -1.29 3.91 6.91
CA TRP A 28 -0.29 3.57 5.90
C TRP A 28 0.86 2.71 6.46
N LEU A 29 1.16 2.82 7.76
CA LEU A 29 2.24 2.10 8.44
C LEU A 29 1.71 1.34 9.66
N THR A 30 2.44 0.31 10.06
CA THR A 30 2.22 -0.30 11.36
C THR A 30 2.62 0.62 12.51
N SER A 31 2.07 0.36 13.70
CA SER A 31 2.51 1.02 14.94
C SER A 31 3.95 0.66 15.34
N GLN A 32 4.50 -0.43 14.76
CA GLN A 32 5.85 -0.91 15.03
C GLN A 32 6.89 -0.36 14.04
N ALA A 33 6.47 0.39 13.01
CA ALA A 33 7.38 1.02 12.08
C ALA A 33 8.39 1.93 12.83
N PRO A 34 9.68 1.95 12.40
CA PRO A 34 10.70 2.77 13.06
C PRO A 34 10.28 4.26 13.14
N PRO A 35 10.64 4.97 14.21
CA PRO A 35 10.25 6.38 14.39
C PRO A 35 10.63 7.28 13.21
N GLU A 36 11.81 7.07 12.62
CA GLU A 36 12.30 7.80 11.46
C GLU A 36 11.44 7.54 10.21
N THR A 37 10.99 6.30 10.01
CA THR A 37 10.08 5.93 8.92
C THR A 37 8.72 6.59 9.10
N ARG A 38 8.19 6.58 10.33
CA ARG A 38 6.93 7.24 10.66
C ARG A 38 7.02 8.76 10.45
N ALA A 39 8.13 9.38 10.86
CA ALA A 39 8.38 10.80 10.66
C ALA A 39 8.46 11.16 9.16
N HIS A 40 9.14 10.33 8.36
CA HIS A 40 9.24 10.53 6.92
C HIS A 40 7.87 10.45 6.23
N VAL A 41 7.06 9.44 6.55
CA VAL A 41 5.70 9.32 6.02
C VAL A 41 4.81 10.48 6.49
N ALA A 42 4.96 10.94 7.74
CA ALA A 42 4.25 12.11 8.24
C ALA A 42 4.58 13.39 7.43
N GLU A 43 5.85 13.59 7.08
CA GLU A 43 6.28 14.72 6.24
C GLU A 43 5.67 14.64 4.83
N MET A 44 5.72 13.46 4.20
CA MET A 44 5.11 13.24 2.89
C MET A 44 3.59 13.51 2.89
N LEU A 45 2.88 12.97 3.89
CA LEU A 45 1.44 13.15 4.04
C LEU A 45 1.09 14.62 4.31
N ARG A 46 1.85 15.32 5.16
CA ARG A 46 1.65 16.75 5.41
C ARG A 46 1.78 17.55 4.12
N GLY A 47 2.80 17.28 3.31
CA GLY A 47 2.97 17.92 2.01
C GLY A 47 1.81 17.65 1.05
N ASN A 48 1.33 16.42 1.00
CA ASN A 48 0.16 16.04 0.19
C ASN A 48 -1.11 16.77 0.63
N LEU A 49 -1.43 16.75 1.92
CA LEU A 49 -2.62 17.37 2.49
C LEU A 49 -2.61 18.89 2.32
N LEU A 50 -1.47 19.55 2.54
CA LEU A 50 -1.32 20.99 2.27
C LEU A 50 -1.53 21.33 0.79
N SER A 51 -1.01 20.49 -0.11
CA SER A 51 -1.23 20.65 -1.55
C SER A 51 -2.72 20.54 -1.90
N ARG A 52 -3.42 19.50 -1.40
CA ARG A 52 -4.87 19.30 -1.59
C ARG A 52 -5.69 20.46 -1.03
N LYS A 53 -5.33 20.96 0.17
CA LYS A 53 -5.99 22.13 0.78
C LYS A 53 -5.84 23.39 -0.06
N THR A 54 -4.66 23.59 -0.67
CA THR A 54 -4.33 24.81 -1.43
C THR A 54 -4.86 24.76 -2.86
N ARG A 55 -4.83 23.58 -3.50
CA ARG A 55 -5.08 23.41 -4.94
C ARG A 55 -6.38 22.65 -5.25
N GLY A 56 -7.08 22.18 -4.22
CA GLY A 56 -8.21 21.27 -4.32
C GLY A 56 -7.76 19.81 -4.48
N GLU A 57 -8.74 18.90 -4.39
CA GLU A 57 -8.52 17.48 -4.69
C GLU A 57 -8.15 17.30 -6.16
N PRO A 58 -7.19 16.40 -6.48
CA PRO A 58 -6.99 15.99 -7.85
C PRO A 58 -8.31 15.39 -8.39
N PRO A 59 -8.69 15.68 -9.64
CA PRO A 59 -9.86 15.09 -10.23
C PRO A 59 -9.71 13.56 -10.23
N ARG A 60 -10.77 12.85 -9.86
CA ARG A 60 -10.78 11.39 -9.94
C ARG A 60 -10.58 10.99 -11.39
N ALA A 61 -9.51 10.26 -11.67
CA ALA A 61 -9.30 9.68 -12.98
C ALA A 61 -10.43 8.68 -13.28
N SER A 62 -10.83 8.59 -14.55
CA SER A 62 -11.67 7.48 -14.99
C SER A 62 -10.96 6.17 -14.69
N ASP A 63 -11.72 5.16 -14.28
CA ASP A 63 -11.16 3.82 -14.16
C ASP A 63 -10.54 3.44 -15.51
N PRO A 64 -9.33 2.85 -15.51
CA PRO A 64 -8.74 2.40 -16.75
C PRO A 64 -9.70 1.42 -17.41
N THR A 65 -9.81 1.46 -18.74
CA THR A 65 -10.49 0.38 -19.48
C THR A 65 -9.92 -0.93 -18.97
N PRO A 66 -10.74 -1.93 -18.61
CA PRO A 66 -10.23 -3.22 -18.14
C PRO A 66 -9.18 -3.72 -19.12
N VAL A 67 -7.92 -3.64 -18.73
CA VAL A 67 -6.82 -4.18 -19.52
C VAL A 67 -6.81 -5.65 -19.20
N GLU A 68 -6.89 -6.49 -20.22
CA GLU A 68 -6.65 -7.92 -20.09
C GLU A 68 -5.20 -8.13 -19.65
N LEU A 69 -4.98 -8.20 -18.33
CA LEU A 69 -3.67 -8.40 -17.73
C LEU A 69 -3.10 -9.80 -18.04
N GLY A 70 -3.93 -10.71 -18.54
CA GLY A 70 -3.52 -12.05 -19.00
C GLY A 70 -2.55 -12.04 -20.18
N HIS A 71 -2.39 -10.90 -20.88
CA HIS A 71 -1.36 -10.74 -21.93
C HIS A 71 0.02 -10.39 -21.39
N LEU A 72 0.17 -10.14 -20.09
CA LEU A 72 1.49 -9.91 -19.49
C LEU A 72 2.32 -11.18 -19.59
N THR A 73 3.42 -11.12 -20.35
CA THR A 73 4.33 -12.25 -20.56
C THR A 73 5.47 -12.30 -19.53
N GLY A 74 5.62 -11.23 -18.75
CA GLY A 74 6.59 -11.14 -17.65
C GLY A 74 6.12 -11.86 -16.41
N ARG A 75 7.05 -12.18 -15.51
CA ARG A 75 6.74 -12.70 -14.19
C ARG A 75 6.10 -11.60 -13.34
N VAL A 76 5.06 -11.96 -12.60
CA VAL A 76 4.35 -11.06 -11.70
C VAL A 76 4.40 -11.63 -10.29
N THR A 77 4.79 -10.79 -9.34
CA THR A 77 4.63 -11.02 -7.91
C THR A 77 3.71 -9.95 -7.37
N VAL A 78 2.67 -10.35 -6.65
CA VAL A 78 1.74 -9.44 -5.97
C VAL A 78 1.90 -9.63 -4.47
N ALA A 79 2.09 -8.53 -3.75
CA ALA A 79 2.26 -8.56 -2.30
C ALA A 79 1.43 -7.47 -1.62
N VAL A 80 0.93 -7.78 -0.43
CA VAL A 80 0.19 -6.87 0.46
C VAL A 80 0.69 -7.04 1.90
N GLY A 81 0.51 -6.04 2.74
CA GLY A 81 0.78 -6.18 4.17
C GLY A 81 -0.29 -7.02 4.87
N GLU A 82 0.08 -7.74 5.93
CA GLU A 82 -0.86 -8.46 6.79
C GLU A 82 -1.91 -7.54 7.44
N HIS A 83 -1.54 -6.30 7.74
CA HIS A 83 -2.38 -5.30 8.37
C HIS A 83 -2.86 -4.23 7.37
N ASP A 84 -2.82 -4.54 6.08
CA ASP A 84 -3.27 -3.62 5.04
C ASP A 84 -4.79 -3.41 5.10
N ILE A 85 -5.26 -2.37 4.43
CA ILE A 85 -6.68 -2.06 4.31
C ILE A 85 -7.35 -3.20 3.51
N PRO A 86 -8.50 -3.74 3.94
CA PRO A 86 -9.12 -4.92 3.31
C PRO A 86 -9.33 -4.84 1.79
N ASP A 87 -9.55 -3.63 1.27
CA ASP A 87 -9.70 -3.38 -0.17
C ASP A 87 -8.43 -3.77 -0.94
N PHE A 88 -7.23 -3.62 -0.37
CA PHE A 88 -5.97 -4.01 -1.00
C PHE A 88 -5.75 -5.51 -1.00
N HIS A 89 -6.25 -6.25 0.00
CA HIS A 89 -6.28 -7.71 -0.08
C HIS A 89 -7.16 -8.19 -1.23
N THR A 90 -8.35 -7.59 -1.38
CA THR A 90 -9.28 -7.91 -2.46
C THR A 90 -8.68 -7.56 -3.82
N GLY A 91 -8.11 -6.36 -3.96
CA GLY A 91 -7.44 -5.92 -5.19
C GLY A 91 -6.19 -6.75 -5.51
N GLY A 92 -5.41 -7.11 -4.50
CA GLY A 92 -4.25 -7.99 -4.64
C GLY A 92 -4.63 -9.36 -5.18
N GLN A 93 -5.70 -9.98 -4.65
CA GLN A 93 -6.20 -11.25 -5.18
C GLN A 93 -6.71 -11.11 -6.62
N ALA A 94 -7.45 -10.03 -6.93
CA ALA A 94 -7.89 -9.78 -8.29
C ALA A 94 -6.70 -9.62 -9.27
N LEU A 95 -5.60 -9.00 -8.85
CA LEU A 95 -4.37 -8.93 -9.64
C LEU A 95 -3.72 -10.29 -9.82
N VAL A 96 -3.69 -11.14 -8.78
CA VAL A 96 -3.20 -12.52 -8.89
C VAL A 96 -3.98 -13.29 -9.93
N ASP A 97 -5.32 -13.26 -9.85
CA ASP A 97 -6.21 -13.97 -10.77
C ASP A 97 -6.07 -13.45 -12.21
N ALA A 98 -6.00 -12.13 -12.39
CA ALA A 98 -5.93 -11.50 -13.71
C ALA A 98 -4.57 -11.67 -14.40
N THR A 99 -3.49 -11.85 -13.64
CA THR A 99 -2.13 -12.00 -14.18
C THR A 99 -1.67 -13.45 -14.23
N GLY A 100 -2.40 -14.38 -13.61
CA GLY A 100 -1.96 -15.76 -13.40
C GLY A 100 -0.75 -15.85 -12.47
N ALA A 101 -0.52 -14.84 -11.62
CA ALA A 101 0.48 -14.94 -10.57
C ALA A 101 0.13 -16.12 -9.64
N GLY A 102 1.14 -16.78 -9.07
CA GLY A 102 0.91 -18.01 -8.31
C GLY A 102 0.02 -17.82 -7.08
N GLN A 103 0.49 -17.02 -6.12
CA GLN A 103 -0.24 -16.71 -4.89
C GLN A 103 0.01 -15.27 -4.46
N LEU A 104 -0.96 -14.70 -3.74
CA LEU A 104 -0.80 -13.40 -3.09
C LEU A 104 0.19 -13.54 -1.92
N ALA A 105 1.29 -12.78 -1.96
CA ALA A 105 2.24 -12.74 -0.84
C ALA A 105 1.73 -11.78 0.24
N VAL A 106 1.28 -12.33 1.38
CA VAL A 106 0.89 -11.53 2.55
C VAL A 106 2.10 -11.38 3.47
N ILE A 107 2.58 -10.15 3.61
CA ILE A 107 3.82 -9.84 4.33
C ILE A 107 3.53 -9.61 5.82
N PRO A 108 4.07 -10.47 6.73
CA PRO A 108 3.79 -10.37 8.16
C PRO A 108 4.25 -9.05 8.74
N GLY A 109 3.44 -8.47 9.63
CA GLY A 109 3.80 -7.24 10.34
C GLY A 109 4.01 -6.01 9.44
N ALA A 110 3.40 -5.98 8.25
CA ALA A 110 3.36 -4.81 7.38
C ALA A 110 1.92 -4.28 7.26
N ALA A 111 1.78 -2.96 7.17
CA ALA A 111 0.55 -2.31 6.71
C ALA A 111 0.67 -2.01 5.20
N HIS A 112 0.09 -0.91 4.73
CA HIS A 112 0.04 -0.62 3.30
C HIS A 112 1.42 -0.34 2.67
N LEU A 113 2.28 0.42 3.35
CA LEU A 113 3.61 0.75 2.86
C LEU A 113 4.61 -0.38 3.19
N VAL A 114 4.37 -1.57 2.64
CA VAL A 114 5.18 -2.79 2.86
C VAL A 114 6.69 -2.53 2.72
N PRO A 115 7.20 -1.78 1.72
CA PRO A 115 8.64 -1.52 1.62
C PRO A 115 9.24 -0.74 2.79
N LEU A 116 8.41 0.02 3.52
CA LEU A 116 8.81 0.81 4.67
C LEU A 116 8.64 0.06 5.99
N ASP A 117 7.56 -0.71 6.14
CA ASP A 117 7.35 -1.56 7.33
C ASP A 117 8.32 -2.76 7.35
N GLN A 118 8.53 -3.40 6.19
CA GLN A 118 9.24 -4.68 6.06
C GLN A 118 10.24 -4.67 4.88
N PRO A 119 11.30 -3.84 4.93
CA PRO A 119 12.21 -3.64 3.81
C PRO A 119 12.92 -4.93 3.36
N LEU A 120 13.28 -5.82 4.30
CA LEU A 120 13.95 -7.08 3.97
C LEU A 120 13.03 -8.05 3.21
N TRP A 121 11.73 -8.09 3.56
CA TRP A 121 10.75 -8.86 2.81
C TRP A 121 10.63 -8.35 1.38
N THR A 122 10.56 -7.03 1.18
CA THR A 122 10.52 -6.43 -0.16
C THR A 122 11.78 -6.76 -0.97
N CYS A 123 12.97 -6.64 -0.37
CA CYS A 123 14.20 -7.07 -1.04
C CYS A 123 14.16 -8.55 -1.43
N GLY A 124 13.66 -9.43 -0.54
CA GLY A 124 13.50 -10.85 -0.80
C GLY A 124 12.56 -11.14 -1.97
N LEU A 125 11.40 -10.47 -2.03
CA LEU A 125 10.44 -10.61 -3.14
C LEU A 125 11.05 -10.20 -4.49
N ILE A 126 11.74 -9.06 -4.54
CA ILE A 126 12.40 -8.57 -5.76
C ILE A 126 13.49 -9.54 -6.20
N GLN A 127 14.33 -9.99 -5.27
CA GLN A 127 15.37 -10.95 -5.56
C GLN A 127 14.80 -12.31 -6.01
N GLY A 128 13.72 -12.79 -5.40
CA GLY A 128 13.01 -14.00 -5.81
C GLY A 128 12.47 -13.89 -7.23
N LEU A 129 11.82 -12.75 -7.55
CA LEU A 129 11.33 -12.47 -8.90
C LEU A 129 12.44 -12.51 -9.96
N MET A 130 13.65 -12.04 -9.62
CA MET A 130 14.81 -12.02 -10.51
C MET A 130 15.54 -13.37 -10.61
N ARG A 131 15.63 -14.14 -9.52
CA ARG A 131 16.39 -15.40 -9.46
C ARG A 131 15.58 -16.59 -9.93
N ASP A 132 14.33 -16.68 -9.48
CA ASP A 132 13.53 -17.88 -9.70
C ASP A 132 12.98 -17.86 -11.11
N GLY A 133 13.54 -18.74 -11.93
CA GLY A 133 12.93 -19.32 -13.11
C GLY A 133 11.66 -20.15 -12.80
N ALA A 134 11.42 -20.52 -11.54
CA ALA A 134 10.33 -21.36 -11.08
C ALA A 134 10.04 -21.17 -9.57
N THR A 135 8.77 -20.94 -9.21
CA THR A 135 8.10 -21.21 -7.90
C THR A 135 8.83 -20.84 -6.59
N VAL A 136 8.23 -19.91 -5.83
CA VAL A 136 8.62 -19.59 -4.43
C VAL A 136 8.32 -20.78 -3.50
N PRO A 137 9.21 -21.15 -2.55
CA PRO A 137 8.93 -22.22 -1.59
C PRO A 137 7.94 -21.77 -0.50
N VAL A 138 7.00 -22.66 -0.17
CA VAL A 138 6.10 -22.52 0.98
C VAL A 138 6.87 -22.86 2.26
N ALA A 139 6.89 -21.96 3.23
CA ALA A 139 7.43 -22.24 4.56
C ALA A 139 6.59 -23.34 5.23
N ARG A 140 7.26 -24.39 5.72
CA ARG A 140 6.69 -25.37 6.65
C ARG A 140 6.81 -24.87 8.08
#